data_AF-A0AB37QNV3-F1
#
_entry.id   AF-A0AB37QNV3-F1
#
_cell.length_a   1.000
_cell.length_b   1.000
_cell.length_c   1.000
_cell.angle_alpha   90.00
_cell.angle_beta   90.00
_cell.angle_gamma   90.00
#
_symmetry.space_group_name_H-M   'P 1'
#
loop_
_entity.id
_entity.type
_entity.pdbx_description
1 polymer ?
#
loop_
_entity_poly.entity_id
_entity_poly.type
_entity_poly.pdbx_seq_one_letter_code
_entity_poly.pdbx_strand_id
1 'polypeptide(L)'
;MRAWFLAPTLFMSVCLGAYAVDSTDATQNEIAPPTDIAQEVETAVQVRNNSTFAIYVIQKGVKQEVASKGTYVISRVATYPLSITPVSGTPSIKFVTLTGKTGACTFASCLIVQ
;
A
#
# COMPACT_ATOMS: atom_id res chain seq x y z
N MET A 1 7.41 2.37 66.29
CA MET A 1 5.96 2.12 66.12
C MET A 1 5.59 2.46 64.68
N ARG A 2 4.81 1.58 64.01
CA ARG A 2 3.82 1.80 62.91
C ARG A 2 4.09 2.96 61.92
N ALA A 3 4.04 2.81 60.60
CA ALA A 3 3.03 2.15 59.75
C ALA A 3 3.64 2.06 58.33
N TRP A 4 3.65 0.91 57.65
CA TRP A 4 2.58 0.22 56.91
C TRP A 4 2.72 0.46 55.41
N PHE A 5 3.18 -0.60 54.73
CA PHE A 5 3.23 -0.76 53.28
C PHE A 5 1.84 -0.60 52.65
N LEU A 6 1.75 0.09 51.51
CA LEU A 6 0.64 -0.05 50.57
C LEU A 6 1.19 -0.17 49.15
N ALA A 7 0.99 -1.38 48.60
CA ALA A 7 1.34 -1.80 47.25
C ALA A 7 0.30 -1.30 46.22
N PRO A 8 0.67 -1.12 44.94
CA PRO A 8 -0.31 -1.03 43.87
C PRO A 8 -0.71 -2.44 43.40
N THR A 9 -1.98 -2.78 43.62
CA THR A 9 -2.65 -3.97 43.05
C THR A 9 -2.84 -3.82 41.54
N LEU A 10 -2.02 -4.52 40.76
CA LEU A 10 -2.30 -4.83 39.34
C LEU A 10 -3.29 -6.00 39.28
N PHE A 11 -4.57 -5.70 39.04
CA PHE A 11 -5.55 -6.72 38.67
C PHE A 11 -5.37 -7.06 37.18
N MET A 12 -4.50 -8.03 36.89
CA MET A 12 -4.54 -8.75 35.61
C MET A 12 -5.65 -9.80 35.71
N SER A 13 -6.84 -9.45 35.23
CA SER A 13 -7.94 -10.39 35.06
C SER A 13 -7.74 -11.17 33.76
N VAL A 14 -6.93 -12.23 33.80
CA VAL A 14 -6.89 -13.23 32.74
C VAL A 14 -7.91 -14.30 33.11
N CYS A 15 -9.13 -14.19 32.58
CA CYS A 15 -10.10 -15.28 32.66
C CYS A 15 -9.61 -16.41 31.74
N LEU A 16 -8.84 -17.35 32.31
CA LEU A 16 -8.73 -18.70 31.75
C LEU A 16 -10.10 -19.37 31.91
N GLY A 17 -10.90 -19.28 30.85
CA GLY A 17 -12.10 -20.10 30.69
C GLY A 17 -11.70 -21.56 30.57
N ALA A 18 -12.26 -22.38 31.45
CA ALA A 18 -12.09 -23.81 31.53
C ALA A 18 -12.43 -24.53 30.21
N TYR A 19 -11.64 -25.54 29.89
CA TYR A 19 -11.89 -26.51 28.85
C TYR A 19 -13.18 -27.29 29.21
N ALA A 20 -14.24 -27.08 28.44
CA ALA A 20 -15.31 -28.06 28.31
C ALA A 20 -15.21 -28.60 26.88
N VAL A 21 -14.70 -29.83 26.78
CA VAL A 21 -14.82 -30.66 25.58
C VAL A 21 -16.31 -30.96 25.44
N ASP A 22 -16.94 -30.38 24.43
CA ASP A 22 -18.16 -30.96 23.86
C ASP A 22 -18.00 -31.01 22.35
N SER A 23 -18.19 -32.20 21.80
CA SER A 23 -18.03 -32.48 20.39
C SER A 23 -19.30 -32.07 19.67
N THR A 24 -19.21 -31.11 18.77
CA THR A 24 -20.06 -31.11 17.58
C THR A 24 -19.37 -30.38 16.45
N ASP A 25 -19.10 -31.17 15.42
CA ASP A 25 -18.76 -30.86 14.05
C ASP A 25 -19.15 -29.44 13.56
N ALA A 26 -18.13 -28.61 13.35
CA ALA A 26 -18.05 -27.63 12.26
C ALA A 26 -16.62 -27.08 12.26
N THR A 27 -15.81 -27.50 11.30
CA THR A 27 -14.56 -26.82 10.95
C THR A 27 -14.88 -25.36 10.62
N GLN A 28 -14.81 -24.49 11.62
CA GLN A 28 -14.85 -23.05 11.41
C GLN A 28 -13.50 -22.68 10.80
N ASN A 29 -13.47 -22.71 9.48
CA ASN A 29 -12.36 -22.20 8.69
C ASN A 29 -12.23 -20.71 9.04
N GLU A 30 -11.33 -20.38 9.97
CA GLU A 30 -10.97 -19.01 10.30
C GLU A 30 -10.36 -18.41 9.02
N ILE A 31 -11.20 -17.75 8.23
CA ILE A 31 -10.75 -16.92 7.11
C ILE A 31 -9.95 -15.81 7.78
N ALA A 32 -8.62 -15.93 7.70
CA ALA A 32 -7.71 -14.85 8.04
C ALA A 32 -8.26 -13.53 7.44
N PRO A 33 -8.22 -12.41 8.18
CA PRO A 33 -8.71 -11.14 7.64
C PRO A 33 -8.07 -10.89 6.27
N PRO A 34 -8.80 -10.40 5.26
CA PRO A 34 -8.25 -10.14 3.94
C PRO A 34 -7.35 -8.91 4.02
N THR A 35 -6.15 -9.06 4.58
CA THR A 35 -5.25 -7.93 4.84
C THR A 35 -4.34 -7.65 3.64
N ASP A 36 -4.15 -8.61 2.74
CA ASP A 36 -3.09 -8.51 1.73
C ASP A 36 -3.50 -7.67 0.51
N ILE A 37 -4.72 -7.87 -0.01
CA ILE A 37 -5.15 -7.20 -1.26
C ILE A 37 -5.58 -5.75 -1.01
N ALA A 38 -6.24 -5.47 0.12
CA ALA A 38 -6.74 -4.12 0.42
C ALA A 38 -5.58 -3.13 0.69
N GLN A 39 -4.54 -3.59 1.40
CA GLN A 39 -3.39 -2.77 1.76
C GLN A 39 -2.44 -2.55 0.57
N GLU A 40 -2.34 -3.52 -0.35
CA GLU A 40 -1.59 -3.37 -1.61
C GLU A 40 -2.21 -2.30 -2.52
N VAL A 41 -3.55 -2.21 -2.57
CA VAL A 41 -4.25 -1.16 -3.34
C VAL A 41 -4.04 0.23 -2.75
N GLU A 42 -3.95 0.35 -1.43
CA GLU A 42 -3.75 1.62 -0.73
C GLU A 42 -2.35 2.21 -0.98
N THR A 43 -1.35 1.35 -1.18
CA THR A 43 0.04 1.76 -1.44
C THR A 43 0.39 1.81 -2.93
N ALA A 44 -0.52 1.42 -3.81
CA ALA A 44 -0.29 1.44 -5.25
C ALA A 44 -0.40 2.87 -5.83
N VAL A 45 0.53 3.21 -6.72
CA VAL A 45 0.50 4.44 -7.51
C VAL A 45 0.22 4.10 -8.96
N GLN A 46 -0.74 4.80 -9.54
CA GLN A 46 -0.96 4.79 -10.98
C GLN A 46 -0.13 5.87 -11.66
N VAL A 47 0.73 5.50 -12.60
CA VAL A 47 1.37 6.44 -13.52
C VAL A 47 0.51 6.54 -14.78
N ARG A 48 0.21 7.76 -15.20
CA ARG A 48 -0.47 8.07 -16.45
C ARG A 48 0.45 8.91 -17.32
N ASN A 49 0.81 8.37 -18.48
CA ASN A 49 1.56 9.11 -19.47
C ASN A 49 0.59 9.95 -20.32
N ASN A 50 0.35 11.20 -19.94
CA ASN A 50 -0.47 12.12 -20.73
C ASN A 50 0.33 12.84 -21.83
N SER A 51 1.60 12.50 -22.06
CA SER A 51 2.42 13.06 -23.14
C SER A 51 2.13 12.39 -24.50
N THR A 52 2.65 12.97 -25.58
CA THR A 52 2.58 12.43 -26.96
C THR A 52 3.73 11.47 -27.28
N PHE A 53 4.60 11.18 -26.31
CA PHE A 53 5.77 10.31 -26.43
C PHE A 53 5.75 9.24 -25.34
N ALA A 54 6.47 8.14 -25.53
CA ALA A 54 6.62 7.09 -24.52
C ALA A 54 7.60 7.52 -23.41
N ILE A 55 7.38 7.02 -22.20
CA ILE A 55 8.22 7.27 -21.03
C ILE A 55 8.71 5.95 -20.44
N TYR A 56 9.87 5.98 -19.79
CA TYR A 56 10.28 4.96 -18.84
C TYR A 56 9.88 5.39 -17.43
N VAL A 57 9.20 4.48 -16.74
CA VAL A 57 9.03 4.49 -15.30
C VAL A 57 10.09 3.57 -14.71
N ILE A 58 10.96 4.13 -13.87
CA ILE A 58 12.12 3.41 -13.34
C ILE A 58 11.99 3.32 -11.83
N GLN A 59 12.02 2.10 -11.32
CA GLN A 59 12.04 1.82 -9.90
C GLN A 59 12.93 0.61 -9.62
N LYS A 60 13.81 0.69 -8.61
CA LYS A 60 14.72 -0.40 -8.23
C LYS A 60 15.55 -0.94 -9.41
N GLY A 61 15.98 -0.06 -10.32
CA GLY A 61 16.73 -0.42 -11.52
C GLY A 61 15.91 -1.10 -12.63
N VAL A 62 14.64 -1.43 -12.39
CA VAL A 62 13.72 -1.96 -13.39
C VAL A 62 13.16 -0.80 -14.20
N LYS A 63 13.25 -0.90 -15.53
CA LYS A 63 12.66 0.05 -16.46
C LYS A 63 11.39 -0.53 -17.03
N GLN A 64 10.27 0.15 -16.81
CA GLN A 64 9.00 -0.14 -17.46
C GLN A 64 8.70 0.94 -18.48
N GLU A 65 8.49 0.54 -19.74
CA GLU A 65 7.99 1.47 -20.75
C GLU A 65 6.49 1.68 -20.59
N VAL A 66 6.07 2.94 -20.68
CA VAL A 66 4.67 3.35 -20.72
C VAL A 66 4.46 4.14 -22.00
N ALA A 67 3.73 3.55 -22.94
CA ALA A 67 3.41 4.17 -24.22
C ALA A 67 2.72 5.54 -24.03
N SER A 68 2.73 6.36 -25.09
CA SER A 68 1.96 7.62 -25.10
C SER A 68 0.49 7.36 -24.77
N LYS A 69 -0.09 8.19 -23.90
CA LYS A 69 -1.47 8.05 -23.38
C LYS A 69 -1.72 6.76 -22.58
N GLY A 70 -0.68 5.98 -22.31
CA GLY A 70 -0.73 4.74 -21.55
C GLY A 70 -0.75 4.96 -20.04
N THR A 71 -0.98 3.86 -19.32
CA THR A 71 -0.98 3.83 -17.87
C THR A 71 -0.14 2.65 -17.37
N TYR A 72 0.39 2.79 -16.16
CA TYR A 72 1.13 1.75 -15.47
C TYR A 72 0.84 1.83 -13.97
N VAL A 73 0.82 0.69 -13.29
CA VAL A 73 0.53 0.63 -11.85
C VAL A 73 1.74 0.08 -11.13
N ILE A 74 2.08 0.71 -10.02
CA ILE A 74 3.24 0.39 -9.20
C ILE A 74 2.75 0.06 -7.81
N SER A 75 2.81 -1.21 -7.44
CA SER A 75 2.29 -1.68 -6.15
C SER A 75 3.19 -1.33 -4.95
N ARG A 76 4.42 -0.86 -5.17
CA ARG A 76 5.43 -0.70 -4.09
C ARG A 76 6.19 0.63 -4.15
N VAL A 77 5.50 1.76 -4.15
CA VAL A 77 6.16 3.08 -4.18
C VAL A 77 6.79 3.50 -2.86
N ALA A 78 6.30 3.00 -1.72
CA ALA A 78 6.81 3.42 -0.41
C ALA A 78 8.27 3.00 -0.16
N THR A 79 8.79 2.05 -0.93
CA THR A 79 10.10 1.42 -0.65
C THR A 79 11.24 2.01 -1.50
N TYR A 80 10.96 2.56 -2.68
CA TYR A 80 12.00 3.00 -3.61
C TYR A 80 11.59 4.27 -4.35
N PRO A 81 12.54 5.20 -4.59
CA PRO A 81 12.27 6.37 -5.39
C PRO A 81 11.86 5.96 -6.81
N LEU A 82 10.98 6.78 -7.37
CA LEU A 82 10.47 6.62 -8.72
C LEU A 82 11.10 7.68 -9.61
N SER A 83 11.67 7.25 -10.73
CA SER A 83 12.21 8.14 -11.76
C SER A 83 11.41 8.00 -13.04
N ILE A 84 11.18 9.12 -13.73
CA ILE A 84 10.46 9.16 -14.99
C ILE A 84 11.35 9.87 -16.02
N THR A 85 11.51 9.26 -17.19
CA THR A 85 12.31 9.85 -18.28
C THR A 85 11.68 9.53 -19.64
N PRO A 86 11.76 10.41 -20.64
CA PRO A 86 11.38 10.09 -22.02
C PRO A 86 12.20 8.93 -22.58
N VAL A 87 11.55 8.04 -23.35
CA VAL A 87 12.23 6.93 -24.04
C VAL A 87 13.25 7.45 -25.06
N SER A 88 12.95 8.58 -25.70
CA SER A 88 13.83 9.20 -26.70
C SER A 88 15.14 9.76 -26.13
N GLY A 89 15.26 9.91 -24.81
CA GLY A 89 16.42 10.53 -24.15
C GLY A 89 16.46 12.06 -24.21
N THR A 90 15.60 12.69 -25.02
CA THR A 90 15.46 14.15 -25.06
C THR A 90 14.60 14.63 -23.88
N PRO A 91 15.01 15.65 -23.11
CA PRO A 91 14.19 16.16 -22.01
C PRO A 91 12.94 16.88 -22.53
N SER A 92 11.82 16.16 -22.59
CA SER A 92 10.54 16.64 -23.15
C SER A 92 9.38 16.65 -22.14
N ILE A 93 9.58 16.16 -20.92
CA ILE A 93 8.57 16.22 -19.85
C ILE A 93 8.52 17.65 -19.33
N LYS A 94 7.32 18.24 -19.33
CA LYS A 94 7.04 19.56 -18.80
C LYS A 94 6.62 19.49 -17.34
N PHE A 95 5.71 18.56 -17.02
CA PHE A 95 5.14 18.45 -15.68
C PHE A 95 5.00 17.00 -15.24
N VAL A 96 5.22 16.78 -13.95
CA VAL A 96 4.84 15.56 -13.25
C VAL A 96 3.99 15.99 -12.06
N THR A 97 2.72 15.63 -12.08
CA THR A 97 1.74 16.04 -11.07
C THR A 97 1.28 14.83 -10.29
N LEU A 98 1.46 14.84 -8.97
CA LEU A 98 0.85 13.87 -8.07
C LEU A 98 -0.54 14.36 -7.68
N THR A 99 -1.54 13.51 -7.85
CA THR A 99 -2.92 13.78 -7.46
C THR A 99 -3.54 12.57 -6.78
N GLY A 100 -4.62 12.81 -6.06
CA GLY A 100 -5.47 11.75 -5.51
C GLY A 100 -6.36 11.12 -6.58
N LYS A 101 -7.20 10.16 -6.17
CA LYS A 101 -8.21 9.52 -7.03
C LYS A 101 -9.21 10.55 -7.58
N THR A 102 -8.94 11.04 -8.79
CA THR A 102 -9.72 12.08 -9.47
C THR A 102 -9.76 11.84 -10.96
N GLY A 103 -10.89 12.18 -11.61
CA GLY A 103 -11.06 12.05 -13.06
C GLY A 103 -10.77 10.63 -13.56
N ALA A 104 -9.76 10.48 -14.41
CA ALA A 104 -9.40 9.21 -15.02
C ALA A 104 -8.50 8.32 -14.12
N CYS A 105 -8.05 8.82 -12.97
CA CYS A 105 -7.22 8.04 -12.05
C CYS A 105 -8.07 7.06 -11.22
N THR A 106 -7.68 5.80 -11.18
CA THR A 106 -8.43 4.73 -10.48
C THR A 106 -7.87 4.40 -9.10
N PHE A 107 -6.61 4.76 -8.83
CA PHE A 107 -5.89 4.50 -7.57
C PHE A 107 -5.86 5.73 -6.67
N ALA A 108 -5.66 5.50 -5.37
CA ALA A 108 -5.62 6.54 -4.35
C ALA A 108 -4.54 7.59 -4.65
N SER A 109 -3.39 7.15 -5.16
CA SER A 109 -2.31 8.02 -5.64
C SER A 109 -2.11 7.85 -7.15
N CYS A 110 -2.00 8.97 -7.86
CA CYS A 110 -1.87 9.02 -9.31
C CYS A 110 -0.84 10.05 -9.75
N LEU A 111 0.18 9.62 -10.50
CA LEU A 111 1.17 10.47 -11.13
C LEU A 111 0.81 10.72 -12.58
N ILE A 112 0.53 11.97 -12.94
CA ILE A 112 0.23 12.40 -14.30
C ILE A 112 1.50 13.03 -14.89
N VAL A 113 1.98 12.46 -15.99
CA VAL A 113 3.18 12.93 -16.71
C VAL A 113 2.75 13.66 -17.98
N GLN A 114 3.27 14.86 -18.24
CA GLN A 114 2.92 15.69 -19.40
C GLN A 114 4.15 16.29 -20.06
#